data_AF-A0A0M2K5U7-F1
#
_entry.id   AF-A0A0M2K5U7-F1
#
_cell.length_a   1.000
_cell.length_b   1.000
_cell.length_c   1.000
_cell.angle_alpha   90.00
_cell.angle_beta   90.00
_cell.angle_gamma   90.00
#
_symmetry.space_group_name_H-M   'P 1'
#
loop_
_entity.id
_entity.type
_entity.pdbx_description
1 polymer ?
#
loop_
_entity_poly.entity_id
_entity_poly.type
_entity_poly.pdbx_seq_one_letter_code
_entity_poly.pdbx_strand_id
1 'polypeptide(L)'
;MFDRAAERNTRVVDFFGTQLTLPPEARFASVESVQSYVDQVLSLPAVRASWPGVGALRVRPRRGATAAHFERVGEAATIAVPDNGTRWALRELVVLHEIAHHLCAADPAHGPEFVATMRELTAAVMGPEVAHVLQVVGAAEGVRG
;
A
#
# COMPACT_ATOMS: atom_id res chain seq x y z
N MET A 1 -6.73 -4.72 -11.31
CA MET A 1 -6.93 -3.43 -12.00
C MET A 1 -5.65 -2.97 -12.69
N PHE A 2 -4.55 -2.77 -11.97
CA PHE A 2 -3.24 -2.40 -12.55
C PHE A 2 -2.75 -3.37 -13.64
N ASP A 3 -2.90 -4.69 -13.44
CA ASP A 3 -2.53 -5.68 -14.48
C ASP A 3 -3.36 -5.50 -15.76
N ARG A 4 -4.69 -5.32 -15.63
CA ARG A 4 -5.58 -5.05 -16.78
C ARG A 4 -5.29 -3.71 -17.47
N ALA A 5 -4.82 -2.70 -16.72
CA ALA A 5 -4.41 -1.41 -17.28
C ALA A 5 -3.11 -1.55 -18.09
N ALA A 6 -2.14 -2.33 -17.57
CA ALA A 6 -0.85 -2.57 -18.21
C ALA A 6 -0.97 -3.36 -19.53
N GLU A 7 -1.95 -4.27 -19.63
CA GLU A 7 -2.22 -5.07 -20.84
C GLU A 7 -2.63 -4.25 -22.06
N ARG A 8 -3.15 -3.03 -21.88
CA ARG A 8 -3.65 -2.17 -22.98
C ARG A 8 -2.62 -1.18 -23.55
N ASN A 9 -1.35 -1.24 -23.13
CA ASN A 9 -0.23 -0.38 -23.56
C ASN A 9 -0.41 1.14 -23.36
N THR A 10 -1.59 1.59 -22.92
CA THR A 10 -1.92 2.99 -22.61
C THR A 10 -2.09 3.24 -21.11
N ARG A 11 -2.16 2.20 -20.27
CA ARG A 11 -2.46 2.26 -18.82
C ARG A 11 -3.74 3.02 -18.45
N VAL A 12 -4.63 3.18 -19.43
CA VAL A 12 -5.95 3.79 -19.25
C VAL A 12 -6.93 2.74 -18.77
N VAL A 13 -7.58 3.00 -17.65
CA VAL A 13 -8.70 2.19 -17.16
C VAL A 13 -9.98 2.98 -17.37
N ASP A 14 -10.99 2.31 -17.92
CA ASP A 14 -12.34 2.86 -17.98
C ASP A 14 -12.92 2.81 -16.56
N PHE A 15 -13.07 3.97 -15.96
CA PHE A 15 -13.50 4.14 -14.57
C PHE A 15 -14.81 4.92 -14.56
N PHE A 16 -15.92 4.19 -14.49
CA PHE A 16 -17.28 4.76 -14.51
C PHE A 16 -17.52 5.75 -15.67
N GLY A 17 -17.00 5.45 -16.86
CA GLY A 17 -17.15 6.28 -18.06
C GLY A 17 -16.12 7.40 -18.21
N THR A 18 -15.11 7.46 -17.33
CA THR A 18 -13.95 8.36 -17.45
C THR A 18 -12.66 7.58 -17.67
N GLN A 19 -11.79 8.09 -18.53
CA GLN A 19 -10.46 7.52 -18.75
C GLN A 19 -9.50 8.03 -17.69
N LEU A 20 -9.07 7.15 -16.80
CA LEU A 20 -8.03 7.44 -15.82
C LEU A 20 -6.75 6.71 -16.21
N THR A 21 -5.63 7.45 -16.30
CA THR A 21 -4.32 6.83 -16.46
C THR A 21 -3.77 6.47 -15.09
N LEU A 22 -3.54 5.18 -14.85
CA LEU A 22 -2.91 4.73 -13.62
C LEU A 22 -1.38 4.81 -13.73
N PRO A 23 -0.68 5.28 -12.68
CA PRO A 23 0.77 5.13 -12.60
C PRO A 23 1.15 3.65 -12.62
N PRO A 24 2.37 3.31 -13.11
CA PRO A 24 2.87 1.94 -12.99
C PRO A 24 3.00 1.58 -11.52
N GLU A 25 2.53 0.39 -11.15
CA GLU A 25 2.73 -0.16 -9.82
C GLU A 25 4.09 -0.87 -9.75
N ALA A 26 4.88 -0.54 -8.73
CA ALA A 26 6.14 -1.22 -8.49
C ALA A 26 5.94 -2.71 -8.18
N ARG A 27 6.86 -3.52 -8.70
CA ARG A 27 6.97 -4.96 -8.39
C ARG A 27 8.35 -5.21 -7.81
N PHE A 28 8.39 -5.75 -6.60
CA PHE A 28 9.62 -6.00 -5.87
C PHE A 28 10.17 -7.39 -6.20
N ALA A 29 11.50 -7.49 -6.27
CA ALA A 29 12.18 -8.76 -6.58
C ALA A 29 12.71 -9.47 -5.32
N SER A 30 12.82 -8.75 -4.20
CA SER A 30 13.40 -9.28 -2.96
C SER A 30 12.92 -8.53 -1.73
N VAL A 31 13.13 -9.13 -0.55
CA VAL A 31 12.83 -8.49 0.75
C VAL A 31 13.63 -7.20 0.94
N GLU A 32 14.88 -7.16 0.49
CA GLU A 32 15.74 -5.98 0.57
C GLU A 32 15.20 -4.82 -0.28
N SER A 33 14.66 -5.13 -1.46
CA SER A 33 14.01 -4.10 -2.29
C SER A 33 12.73 -3.55 -1.64
N VAL A 34 11.98 -4.40 -0.91
CA VAL A 34 10.82 -3.95 -0.11
C VAL A 34 11.26 -3.09 1.07
N GLN A 35 12.31 -3.48 1.81
CA GLN A 35 12.85 -2.66 2.91
C GLN A 35 13.28 -1.28 2.41
N SER A 36 14.04 -1.22 1.31
CA SER A 36 14.51 0.03 0.73
C SER A 36 13.36 0.94 0.30
N TYR A 37 12.26 0.36 -0.19
CA TYR A 37 11.06 1.10 -0.56
C TYR A 37 10.29 1.61 0.68
N VAL A 38 10.12 0.78 1.71
CA VAL A 38 9.50 1.18 2.99
C VAL A 38 10.25 2.37 3.60
N ASP A 39 11.57 2.30 3.65
CA ASP A 39 12.41 3.37 4.19
C ASP A 39 12.25 4.67 3.39
N GLN A 40 12.18 4.58 2.06
CA GLN A 40 11.93 5.73 1.18
C GLN A 40 10.54 6.35 1.45
N VAL A 41 9.48 5.55 1.50
CA VAL A 41 8.12 6.03 1.76
C VAL A 41 8.03 6.75 3.12
N LEU A 42 8.56 6.15 4.19
CA LEU A 42 8.55 6.77 5.53
C LEU A 42 9.48 8.00 5.64
N SER A 43 10.38 8.19 4.68
CA SER A 43 11.23 9.39 4.59
C SER A 43 10.60 10.54 3.80
N LEU A 44 9.52 10.30 3.05
CA LEU A 44 8.88 11.33 2.23
C LEU A 44 8.41 12.51 3.11
N PRO A 45 8.67 13.78 2.72
CA PRO A 45 8.26 14.94 3.49
C PRO A 45 6.75 14.98 3.78
N ALA A 46 5.92 14.62 2.79
CA ALA A 46 4.47 14.55 2.96
C ALA A 46 4.05 13.52 4.02
N VAL A 47 4.65 12.32 4.00
CA VAL A 47 4.39 11.27 4.99
C VAL A 47 4.83 11.71 6.38
N ARG A 48 5.99 12.34 6.52
CA ARG A 48 6.46 12.86 7.82
C ARG A 48 5.64 14.02 8.36
N ALA A 49 5.04 14.83 7.48
CA ALA A 49 4.17 15.92 7.88
C ALA A 49 2.84 15.38 8.45
N SER A 50 2.27 14.36 7.81
CA SER A 50 1.00 13.75 8.25
C SER A 50 1.14 12.82 9.45
N TRP A 51 2.25 12.10 9.56
CA TRP A 51 2.52 11.16 10.67
C TRP A 51 3.84 11.51 11.39
N PRO A 52 3.86 12.61 12.16
CA PRO A 52 5.05 13.03 12.89
C PRO A 52 5.42 11.99 13.96
N GLY A 53 6.69 11.61 14.02
CA GLY A 53 7.18 10.65 15.01
C GLY A 53 6.91 9.18 14.67
N VAL A 54 6.49 8.86 13.44
CA VAL A 54 6.36 7.46 13.00
C VAL A 54 7.69 6.70 13.21
N GLY A 55 7.60 5.57 13.91
CA GLY A 55 8.75 4.72 14.21
C GLY A 55 9.25 3.94 12.99
N ALA A 56 10.43 3.35 13.12
CA ALA A 56 11.00 2.50 12.08
C ALA A 56 10.12 1.27 11.79
N LEU A 57 10.12 0.83 10.53
CA LEU A 57 9.39 -0.36 10.07
C LEU A 57 10.37 -1.31 9.38
N ARG A 58 10.51 -2.52 9.93
CA ARG A 58 11.42 -3.54 9.38
C ARG A 58 10.67 -4.48 8.45
N VAL A 59 11.37 -5.05 7.49
CA VAL A 59 10.84 -6.06 6.58
C VAL A 59 11.64 -7.34 6.77
N ARG A 60 10.94 -8.46 6.91
CA ARG A 60 11.58 -9.78 7.05
C ARG A 60 10.96 -10.81 6.12
N PRO A 61 11.73 -11.82 5.69
CA PRO A 61 11.14 -12.98 5.02
C PRO A 61 10.26 -13.78 5.98
N ARG A 62 9.24 -14.43 5.44
CA ARG A 62 8.49 -15.50 6.10
C ARG A 62 8.33 -16.70 5.17
N ARG A 63 8.36 -17.90 5.74
CA ARG A 63 7.98 -19.13 5.04
C ARG A 63 6.45 -19.21 4.91
N GLY A 64 5.98 -19.59 3.72
CA GLY A 64 4.55 -19.80 3.44
C GLY A 64 3.99 -18.85 2.39
N ALA A 65 2.85 -19.21 1.79
CA ALA A 65 2.20 -18.46 0.70
C ALA A 65 1.15 -17.44 1.19
N THR A 66 0.98 -17.30 2.51
CA THR A 66 0.05 -16.33 3.10
C THR A 66 0.51 -14.91 2.85
N ALA A 67 -0.43 -13.96 2.85
CA ALA A 67 -0.18 -12.57 2.53
C ALA A 67 1.00 -11.96 3.29
N ALA A 68 1.60 -10.93 2.69
CA ALA A 68 2.32 -9.95 3.48
C ALA A 68 1.39 -9.46 4.60
N HIS A 69 1.95 -9.25 5.79
CA HIS A 69 1.19 -8.68 6.90
C HIS A 69 2.11 -7.90 7.81
N PHE A 70 1.56 -6.84 8.37
CA PHE A 70 2.11 -6.08 9.46
C PHE A 70 1.93 -6.80 10.79
N GLU A 71 2.95 -6.75 11.64
CA GLU A 71 2.93 -7.20 13.02
C GLU A 71 3.64 -6.18 13.92
N ARG A 72 3.12 -5.99 15.14
CA ARG A 72 3.74 -5.18 16.18
C ARG A 72 3.92 -6.00 17.44
N VAL A 73 5.15 -6.05 17.95
CA VAL A 73 5.50 -6.72 19.21
C VAL A 73 6.23 -5.74 20.10
N GLY A 74 5.53 -5.22 21.12
CA GLY A 74 6.00 -4.06 21.89
C GLY A 74 6.24 -2.86 20.96
N GLU A 75 7.43 -2.28 21.03
CA GLU A 75 7.83 -1.16 20.17
C GLU A 75 8.29 -1.59 18.77
N ALA A 76 8.55 -2.88 18.55
CA ALA A 76 9.05 -3.38 17.27
C ALA A 76 7.90 -3.57 16.26
N ALA A 77 8.01 -2.91 15.12
CA ALA A 77 7.08 -2.99 14.00
C ALA A 77 7.75 -3.68 12.79
N THR A 78 7.07 -4.68 12.22
CA THR A 78 7.61 -5.50 11.14
C THR A 78 6.56 -5.81 10.07
N ILE A 79 6.96 -5.79 8.80
CA ILE A 79 6.22 -6.40 7.69
C ILE A 79 6.86 -7.76 7.39
N ALA A 80 6.08 -8.83 7.51
CA ALA A 80 6.52 -10.16 7.14
C ALA A 80 6.08 -10.50 5.71
N VAL A 81 7.04 -10.66 4.79
CA VAL A 81 6.78 -10.83 3.34
C VAL A 81 7.16 -12.26 2.91
N PRO A 82 6.33 -12.93 2.08
CA PRO A 82 6.66 -14.26 1.53
C PRO A 82 8.00 -14.26 0.79
N ASP A 83 8.88 -15.21 1.12
CA ASP A 83 10.20 -15.36 0.48
C ASP A 83 10.16 -16.13 -0.85
N ASN A 84 9.01 -16.69 -1.23
CA ASN A 84 8.84 -17.57 -2.38
C ASN A 84 8.21 -16.90 -3.62
N GLY A 85 8.20 -15.56 -3.69
CA GLY A 85 7.93 -14.84 -4.93
C GLY A 85 6.53 -15.06 -5.51
N THR A 86 5.51 -15.31 -4.68
CA THR A 86 4.12 -15.21 -5.16
C THR A 86 3.91 -13.79 -5.70
N ARG A 87 3.74 -13.66 -7.02
CA ARG A 87 3.85 -12.40 -7.79
C ARG A 87 2.98 -11.23 -7.27
N TRP A 88 1.99 -11.52 -6.43
CA TRP A 88 1.07 -10.55 -5.87
C TRP A 88 1.55 -9.93 -4.53
N ALA A 89 2.31 -10.65 -3.71
CA ALA A 89 2.72 -10.19 -2.37
C ALA A 89 3.86 -9.16 -2.42
N LEU A 90 4.51 -9.03 -3.57
CA LEU A 90 5.60 -8.09 -3.85
C LEU A 90 5.11 -6.91 -4.70
N ARG A 91 3.87 -6.48 -4.52
CA ARG A 91 3.26 -5.35 -5.22
C ARG A 91 3.25 -4.11 -4.33
N GLU A 92 3.45 -2.95 -4.94
CA GLU A 92 3.49 -1.66 -4.25
C GLU A 92 2.27 -1.41 -3.37
N LEU A 93 1.05 -1.66 -3.87
CA LEU A 93 -0.17 -1.46 -3.07
C LEU A 93 -0.28 -2.40 -1.88
N VAL A 94 0.28 -3.62 -1.97
CA VAL A 94 0.33 -4.54 -0.84
C VAL A 94 1.28 -3.99 0.21
N VAL A 95 2.46 -3.52 -0.19
CA VAL A 95 3.41 -2.92 0.75
C VAL A 95 2.84 -1.64 1.38
N LEU A 96 2.16 -0.80 0.60
CA LEU A 96 1.48 0.40 1.12
C LEU A 96 0.34 0.03 2.09
N HIS A 97 -0.39 -1.07 1.85
CA HIS A 97 -1.37 -1.60 2.79
C HIS A 97 -0.75 -1.92 4.16
N GLU A 98 0.38 -2.61 4.16
CA GLU A 98 1.08 -2.94 5.41
C GLU A 98 1.71 -1.71 6.09
N ILE A 99 2.20 -0.73 5.31
CA ILE A 99 2.64 0.56 5.87
C ILE A 99 1.45 1.28 6.52
N ALA A 100 0.26 1.27 5.93
CA ALA A 100 -0.90 1.91 6.54
C ALA A 100 -1.31 1.26 7.87
N HIS A 101 -1.16 -0.06 8.02
CA HIS A 101 -1.33 -0.72 9.32
C HIS A 101 -0.29 -0.26 10.36
N HIS A 102 0.92 0.10 9.93
CA HIS A 102 1.91 0.71 10.81
C HIS A 102 1.53 2.15 11.21
N LEU A 103 0.97 2.92 10.28
CA LEU A 103 0.56 4.33 10.49
C LEU A 103 -0.75 4.48 11.26
N CYS A 104 -1.63 3.48 11.21
CA CYS A 104 -2.95 3.51 11.83
C CYS A 104 -3.18 2.27 12.70
N ALA A 105 -3.17 2.46 14.02
CA ALA A 105 -3.43 1.42 15.02
C ALA A 105 -4.91 1.32 15.45
N ALA A 106 -5.83 1.94 14.70
CA ALA A 106 -7.26 1.95 15.01
C ALA A 106 -7.89 0.54 14.92
N ASP A 107 -8.96 0.33 15.70
CA ASP A 107 -9.79 -0.87 15.67
C ASP A 107 -11.22 -0.49 15.24
N PRO A 108 -11.86 -1.21 14.30
CA PRO A 108 -11.34 -2.36 13.54
C PRO A 108 -10.16 -1.98 12.64
N ALA A 109 -9.26 -2.94 12.41
CA ALA A 109 -8.02 -2.74 11.63
C ALA A 109 -8.23 -2.18 10.21
N HIS A 110 -9.43 -2.36 9.62
CA HIS A 110 -9.83 -1.83 8.31
C HIS A 110 -11.04 -0.88 8.41
N GLY A 111 -11.14 -0.14 9.52
CA GLY A 111 -12.15 0.88 9.75
C GLY A 111 -11.93 2.18 8.95
N PRO A 112 -12.80 3.19 9.12
CA PRO A 112 -12.72 4.46 8.40
C PRO A 112 -11.36 5.17 8.51
N GLU A 113 -10.72 5.12 9.68
CA GLU A 113 -9.42 5.71 9.94
C GLU A 113 -8.32 5.05 9.10
N PHE A 114 -8.38 3.72 8.96
CA PHE A 114 -7.48 2.98 8.08
C PHE A 114 -7.70 3.36 6.62
N VAL A 115 -8.96 3.49 6.19
CA VAL A 115 -9.32 3.89 4.82
C VAL A 115 -8.80 5.29 4.50
N ALA A 116 -8.98 6.25 5.41
CA ALA A 116 -8.44 7.59 5.28
C ALA A 116 -6.90 7.57 5.19
N THR A 117 -6.25 6.81 6.09
CA THR A 117 -4.79 6.62 6.10
C THR A 117 -4.28 6.03 4.78
N MET A 118 -4.93 4.98 4.26
CA MET A 118 -4.59 4.36 2.99
C MET A 118 -4.70 5.33 1.82
N ARG A 119 -5.76 6.14 1.78
CA ARG A 119 -5.97 7.13 0.71
C ARG A 119 -4.93 8.25 0.76
N GLU A 120 -4.65 8.77 1.95
CA GLU A 120 -3.62 9.81 2.13
C GLU A 120 -2.22 9.28 1.77
N LEU A 121 -1.87 8.08 2.23
CA LEU A 121 -0.58 7.45 1.93
C LEU A 121 -0.41 7.19 0.43
N THR A 122 -1.42 6.62 -0.22
CA THR A 122 -1.36 6.33 -1.66
C THR A 122 -1.36 7.59 -2.52
N ALA A 123 -2.06 8.65 -2.09
CA ALA A 123 -1.97 9.95 -2.74
C ALA A 123 -0.54 10.54 -2.65
N ALA A 124 0.10 10.44 -1.48
CA ALA A 124 1.44 10.96 -1.27
C ALA A 124 2.52 10.19 -2.05
N VAL A 125 2.32 8.89 -2.30
CA VAL A 125 3.33 8.02 -2.92
C VAL A 125 3.10 7.82 -4.42
N MET A 126 1.87 7.51 -4.82
CA MET A 126 1.53 7.16 -6.20
C MET A 126 0.79 8.27 -6.96
N GLY A 127 0.32 9.29 -6.26
CA GLY A 127 -0.46 10.39 -6.84
C GLY A 127 -1.96 10.29 -6.53
N PRO A 128 -2.69 11.42 -6.67
CA PRO A 128 -4.10 11.54 -6.27
C PRO A 128 -5.03 10.61 -7.06
N GLU A 129 -4.65 10.19 -8.27
CA GLU A 129 -5.43 9.30 -9.13
C GLU A 129 -5.66 7.93 -8.47
N VAL A 130 -4.65 7.39 -7.78
CA VAL A 130 -4.74 6.09 -7.08
C VAL A 130 -5.65 6.18 -5.87
N ALA A 131 -5.55 7.27 -5.08
CA ALA A 131 -6.41 7.51 -3.94
C ALA A 131 -7.89 7.67 -4.35
N HIS A 132 -8.15 8.26 -5.51
CA HIS A 132 -9.49 8.37 -6.09
C HIS A 132 -10.05 7.00 -6.48
N VAL A 133 -9.25 6.16 -7.13
CA VAL A 133 -9.64 4.78 -7.46
C VAL A 133 -9.99 3.98 -6.21
N LEU A 134 -9.17 4.05 -5.17
CA LEU A 134 -9.44 3.35 -3.91
C LEU A 134 -10.73 3.84 -3.25
N GLN A 135 -11.01 5.15 -3.29
CA GLN A 135 -12.25 5.72 -2.77
C GLN A 135 -13.48 5.13 -3.46
N VAL A 136 -13.48 5.14 -4.80
CA VAL A 136 -14.64 4.74 -5.57
C VAL A 136 -14.85 3.22 -5.56
N VAL A 137 -13.78 2.42 -5.59
CA VAL A 137 -13.87 0.98 -5.38
C VAL A 137 -14.37 0.67 -3.97
N GLY A 138 -13.83 1.33 -2.94
CA GLY A 138 -14.30 1.17 -1.57
C GLY A 138 -15.78 1.51 -1.42
N ALA A 139 -16.23 2.62 -2.00
CA ALA A 139 -17.63 3.03 -1.98
C ALA A 139 -18.56 2.01 -2.67
N ALA A 140 -18.13 1.40 -3.78
CA ALA A 140 -18.88 0.34 -4.46
C ALA A 140 -19.03 -0.92 -3.60
N GLU A 141 -18.05 -1.21 -2.75
CA GLU A 141 -18.04 -2.33 -1.80
C GLU A 141 -18.66 -1.97 -0.43
N GLY A 142 -19.24 -0.77 -0.29
CA GLY A 142 -19.91 -0.31 0.93
C GLY A 142 -18.97 0.21 2.04
N VAL A 143 -17.68 0.34 1.77
CA VAL A 143 -16.70 0.95 2.67
C VAL A 143 -16.90 2.48 2.68
N ARG A 144 -16.99 3.08 3.87
CA ARG A 144 -17.13 4.54 4.06
C ARG A 144 -15.90 5.09 4.79
N GLY A 145 -15.23 6.05 4.16
CA GLY A 145 -14.05 6.76 4.68
C GLY A 145 -13.59 7.85 3.71
#